data_AF-A0AA51INR3-F1
#
_entry.id   AF-A0AA51INR3-F1
#
_cell.length_a   1.000
_cell.length_b   1.000
_cell.length_c   1.000
_cell.angle_alpha   90.00
_cell.angle_beta   90.00
_cell.angle_gamma   90.00
#
_symmetry.space_group_name_H-M   'P 1'
#
loop_
_entity.id
_entity.type
_entity.pdbx_description
1 polymer ?
#
loop_
_entity_poly.entity_id
_entity_poly.type
_entity_poly.pdbx_seq_one_letter_code
_entity_poly.pdbx_strand_id
1 'polypeptide(L)' 'VDERNFRMIRALQLSLQKTILPKEEWTKYEEDKLYLTPIVEQVKKEREEREKWEK' A
#
# COMPACT_ATOMS: atom_id res chain seq x y z
N VAL A 1 -1.60 -4.51 -9.53
CA VAL A 1 -1.58 -5.47 -8.41
C VAL A 1 -0.20 -6.11 -8.28
N ASP A 2 0.40 -6.50 -9.40
CA ASP A 2 1.70 -7.18 -9.44
C ASP A 2 2.85 -6.37 -8.85
N GLU A 3 2.92 -5.05 -9.08
CA GLU A 3 3.96 -4.20 -8.48
C GLU A 3 3.90 -4.17 -6.95
N ARG A 4 2.69 -4.10 -6.37
CA ARG A 4 2.51 -4.14 -4.91
C ARG A 4 3.02 -5.47 -4.36
N ASN A 5 2.64 -6.57 -5.01
CA ASN A 5 3.06 -7.91 -4.61
C ASN A 5 4.57 -8.05 -4.68
N PHE A 6 5.20 -7.60 -5.75
CA PHE A 6 6.65 -7.60 -5.88
C PHE A 6 7.34 -6.79 -4.77
N ARG A 7 6.88 -5.56 -4.49
CA ARG A 7 7.45 -4.73 -3.40
C ARG A 7 7.33 -5.42 -2.04
N MET A 8 6.20 -6.06 -1.75
CA MET A 8 6.01 -6.80 -0.50
C MET A 8 6.89 -8.04 -0.41
N ILE A 9 7.00 -8.83 -1.48
CA ILE A 9 7.86 -10.01 -1.54
C ILE A 9 9.32 -9.61 -1.34
N ARG A 10 9.78 -8.55 -2.03
CA ARG A 10 11.13 -7.99 -1.88
C ARG A 10 11.40 -7.56 -0.44
N ALA A 11 10.47 -6.81 0.17
CA ALA A 11 10.60 -6.38 1.57
C ALA A 11 10.66 -7.56 2.54
N LEU A 12 9.84 -8.59 2.32
CA LEU A 12 9.83 -9.80 3.13
C LEU A 12 11.16 -10.57 3.02
N GLN A 13 11.69 -10.71 1.80
CA GLN A 13 12.97 -11.38 1.56
C GLN A 13 14.13 -10.67 2.29
N LEU A 14 14.18 -9.34 2.23
CA LEU A 14 15.18 -8.54 2.95
C LEU A 14 15.07 -8.71 4.46
N SER A 15 13.84 -8.71 4.98
CA SER A 15 13.56 -8.94 6.41
C SER A 15 13.98 -10.34 6.87
N LEU A 16 13.79 -11.34 6.01
CA LEU A 16 14.25 -12.72 6.25
C LEU A 16 15.77 -12.79 6.32
N GLN A 17 16.44 -12.14 5.37
CA GLN A 17 17.91 -12.12 5.26
C GLN A 17 18.58 -11.18 6.28
N LYS A 18 17.80 -10.38 7.02
CA LYS A 18 18.30 -9.33 7.93
C LYS A 18 19.20 -8.31 7.21
N THR A 19 18.90 -8.07 5.93
CA THR A 19 19.58 -7.09 5.09
C THR A 19 18.62 -5.96 4.74
N ILE A 20 19.19 -4.87 4.23
CA ILE A 20 18.44 -3.69 3.78
C ILE A 20 18.75 -3.43 2.31
N LEU A 21 17.92 -2.60 1.68
CA LEU A 21 18.21 -2.12 0.33
C LEU A 21 19.46 -1.21 0.32
N PRO A 22 20.24 -1.21 -0.77
CA PRO A 22 21.14 -0.11 -1.10
C PRO A 22 20.43 1.24 -1.02
N LYS A 23 21.15 2.27 -0.58
CA LYS A 23 20.58 3.60 -0.29
C LYS A 23 19.99 4.27 -1.52
N GLU A 24 20.55 3.97 -2.68
CA GLU A 24 20.13 4.48 -3.99
C GLU A 24 18.73 3.95 -4.39
N GLU A 25 18.31 2.81 -3.82
CA GLU A 25 17.02 2.17 -4.08
C GLU A 25 15.96 2.48 -3.03
N TRP A 26 16.26 3.37 -2.07
CA TRP A 26 15.28 3.78 -1.07
C TRP A 26 14.25 4.69 -1.70
N THR A 27 12.97 4.39 -1.45
CA THR A 27 11.87 5.26 -1.89
C THR A 27 12.07 6.66 -1.31
N LYS A 28 12.14 7.66 -2.19
CA LYS A 28 12.21 9.05 -1.76
C LYS A 28 10.85 9.54 -1.31
N TYR A 29 10.84 10.56 -0.45
CA TYR A 29 9.60 11.13 0.08
C TYR A 29 8.71 11.69 -1.03
N GLU A 30 9.31 12.35 -2.03
CA GLU A 30 8.60 12.95 -3.15
C GLU A 30 8.04 11.92 -4.14
N GLU A 31 8.59 10.70 -4.12
CA GLU A 31 8.22 9.60 -5.02
C GLU A 31 7.17 8.66 -4.38
N ASP A 32 6.91 8.78 -3.08
CA ASP A 32 5.92 7.97 -2.38
C ASP A 32 4.50 8.41 -2.76
N LYS A 33 3.78 7.53 -3.47
CA LYS A 33 2.44 7.79 -3.98
C LYS A 33 1.42 6.96 -3.22
N LEU A 34 0.39 7.63 -2.72
CA LEU A 34 -0.75 7.03 -2.03
C LEU A 34 -1.74 6.35 -3.00
N TYR A 35 -1.26 5.36 -3.76
CA TYR A 35 -2.02 4.71 -4.85
C TYR A 35 -3.29 3.97 -4.37
N LEU A 36 -3.37 3.60 -3.09
CA LEU A 36 -4.50 2.85 -2.54
C LEU A 36 -5.56 3.74 -1.88
N THR A 37 -5.19 4.95 -1.45
CA THR A 37 -6.07 5.89 -0.76
C THR A 37 -7.38 6.18 -1.49
N PRO A 38 -7.40 6.53 -2.80
CA PRO A 38 -8.66 6.84 -3.47
C PRO A 38 -9.62 5.64 -3.50
N ILE A 39 -9.11 4.42 -3.64
CA ILE A 39 -9.91 3.18 -3.65
C ILE A 39 -10.49 2.93 -2.25
N VAL A 40 -9.66 3.09 -1.21
CA VAL A 40 -10.08 2.88 0.18
C VAL A 40 -11.14 3.90 0.60
N GLU A 41 -11.00 5.16 0.19
CA GLU A 41 -11.99 6.19 0.45
C GLU A 41 -13.33 5.89 -0.22
N GLN A 42 -13.32 5.40 -1.46
CA GLN A 42 -14.54 4.98 -2.14
C GLN A 42 -15.23 3.83 -1.38
N VAL A 43 -14.49 2.77 -1.03
CA VAL A 43 -15.04 1.62 -0.29
C VAL A 43 -15.63 2.04 1.06
N LYS A 44 -14.98 2.97 1.77
CA LYS A 44 -15.50 3.53 3.02
C LYS A 44 -16.82 4.26 2.79
N LYS A 45 -16.91 5.12 1.78
CA LYS A 45 -18.15 5.85 1.44
C LYS A 45 -19.30 4.90 1.09
N GLU A 46 -19.05 3.91 0.24
CA GLU A 46 -20.06 2.89 -0.12
C GLU A 46 -20.54 2.09 1.09
N ARG A 47 -19.65 1.80 2.03
CA ARG A 47 -20.00 1.14 3.28
C ARG A 47 -20.86 2.04 4.18
N GLU A 48 -20.47 3.30 4.36
CA GLU A 48 -21.23 4.28 5.15
C GLU A 48 -22.63 4.52 4.57
N GLU A 49 -22.76 4.53 3.23
CA GLU A 49 -24.05 4.68 2.56
C GLU A 49 -24.98 3.48 2.86
N ARG A 50 -24.47 2.25 2.75
CA ARG A 50 -25.23 1.04 3.09
C ARG A 50 -25.65 1.02 4.56
N GLU A 51 -24.73 1.35 5.47
CA GLU A 51 -25.01 1.40 6.91
C GLU A 51 -26.06 2.48 7.26
N LYS A 52 -26.11 3.59 6.50
CA LYS A 52 -27.17 4.62 6.65
C LYS A 52 -28.51 4.18 6.05
N TRP A 53 -28.49 3.39 4.98
CA TRP A 53 -29.70 2.89 4.32
C TRP A 53 -30.39 1.77 5.11
N GLU A 54 -29.61 0.92 5.77
CA GLU A 54 -30.12 -0.18 6.61
C GLU A 54 -30.62 0.29 7.99
N LYS A 55 -30.39 1.56 8.34
CA LYS A 55 -30.80 2.18 9.61
C LYS A 55 -32.14 2.89 9.47
#